data_AF-A0A356UAU5-F1
#
_entry.id   AF-A0A356UAU5-F1
#
_cell.length_a   1.000
_cell.length_b   1.000
_cell.length_c   1.000
_cell.angle_alpha   90.00
_cell.angle_beta   90.00
_cell.angle_gamma   90.00
#
_symmetry.space_group_name_H-M   'P 1'
#
loop_
_entity.id
_entity.type
_entity.pdbx_description
1 polymer ?
#
loop_
_entity_poly.entity_id
_entity_poly.type
_entity_poly.pdbx_seq_one_letter_code
_entity_poly.pdbx_strand_id
1 'polypeptide(L)'
;MRVFLNGQEMFFTEGGYEYIFMKPYTRHQHEVIKREHGEITIQLYDNGVQIRTLVTEDEVTTLINRDVAIDTVNNKIYILEEDSKVKKNPDGSIEVL
;
A
#
# COMPACT_ATOMS: atom_id res chain seq x y z
N MET A 1 14.59 -4.23 -9.79
CA MET A 1 13.38 -3.47 -9.42
C MET A 1 13.19 -3.54 -7.90
N ARG A 2 13.48 -2.44 -7.19
CA ARG A 2 13.28 -2.30 -5.74
C ARG A 2 11.86 -1.83 -5.47
N VAL A 3 11.27 -2.21 -4.34
CA VAL A 3 9.89 -1.85 -4.00
C VAL A 3 9.87 -1.13 -2.66
N PHE A 4 9.19 0.01 -2.60
CA PHE A 4 9.03 0.79 -1.39
C PHE A 4 7.56 1.08 -1.10
N LEU A 5 7.20 1.05 0.17
CA LEU A 5 5.90 1.46 0.70
C LEU A 5 6.11 2.44 1.85
N ASN A 6 5.60 3.66 1.72
CA ASN A 6 5.77 4.73 2.73
C ASN A 6 7.24 4.93 3.16
N GLY A 7 8.19 4.75 2.24
CA GLY A 7 9.62 4.89 2.48
C GLY A 7 10.30 3.64 3.08
N GLN A 8 9.55 2.58 3.41
CA GLN A 8 10.12 1.29 3.84
C GLN A 8 10.33 0.38 2.62
N GLU A 9 11.53 -0.20 2.51
CA GLU A 9 11.82 -1.20 1.47
C GLU A 9 11.06 -2.51 1.75
N MET A 10 10.49 -3.08 0.69
CA MET A 10 9.62 -4.24 0.71
C MET A 10 10.24 -5.36 -0.12
N PHE A 11 10.00 -6.61 0.30
CA PHE A 11 10.31 -7.75 -0.54
C PHE A 11 9.28 -7.86 -1.66
N PHE A 12 9.74 -8.08 -2.89
CA PHE A 12 8.85 -8.40 -3.99
C PHE A 12 8.24 -9.79 -3.75
N THR A 13 6.92 -9.88 -3.84
CA THR A 13 6.16 -11.13 -3.76
C THR A 13 5.44 -11.38 -5.08
N GLU A 14 5.50 -12.61 -5.58
CA GLU A 14 4.74 -13.00 -6.76
C GLU A 14 3.24 -12.90 -6.45
N GLY A 15 2.48 -12.16 -7.28
CA GLY A 15 1.08 -11.81 -7.02
C GLY A 15 0.88 -10.52 -6.21
N GLY A 16 1.94 -9.94 -5.66
CA GLY A 16 1.91 -8.66 -4.93
C GLY A 16 1.29 -8.76 -3.54
N TYR A 17 0.96 -7.58 -2.98
CA TYR A 17 0.26 -7.45 -1.70
C TYR A 17 -1.18 -6.98 -1.91
N GLU A 18 -2.10 -7.53 -1.14
CA GLU A 18 -3.50 -7.09 -1.10
C GLU A 18 -3.66 -5.90 -0.14
N TYR A 19 -4.29 -4.81 -0.60
CA TYR A 19 -4.65 -3.68 0.27
C TYR A 19 -5.94 -3.99 1.04
N ILE A 20 -5.86 -4.01 2.38
CA ILE A 20 -6.99 -4.17 3.28
C ILE A 20 -7.35 -2.83 3.90
N PHE A 21 -8.54 -2.33 3.61
CA PHE A 21 -9.02 -1.05 4.11
C PHE A 21 -9.76 -1.25 5.43
N MET A 22 -9.24 -0.68 6.52
CA MET A 22 -9.90 -0.74 7.84
C MET A 22 -11.23 -0.01 7.85
N LYS A 23 -11.32 1.12 7.13
CA LYS A 23 -12.56 1.84 6.88
C LYS A 23 -13.06 1.54 5.47
N PRO A 24 -14.31 1.07 5.30
CA PRO A 24 -14.84 0.76 3.98
C PRO A 24 -14.93 2.01 3.09
N TYR A 25 -14.78 1.81 1.79
CA TYR A 25 -15.04 2.79 0.74
C TYR A 25 -16.08 2.23 -0.22
N THR A 26 -16.79 3.11 -0.93
CA THR A 26 -17.75 2.67 -1.97
C THR A 26 -17.28 3.07 -3.36
N ARG A 27 -16.69 4.25 -3.46
CA ARG A 27 -16.21 4.84 -4.71
C ARG A 27 -14.72 5.03 -4.63
N HIS A 28 -14.07 4.83 -5.77
CA HIS A 28 -12.69 5.21 -5.97
C HIS A 28 -12.50 5.74 -7.38
N GLN A 29 -11.46 6.54 -7.55
CA GLN A 29 -10.97 6.99 -8.84
C GLN A 29 -9.57 6.43 -9.03
N HIS A 30 -9.25 6.09 -10.27
CA HIS A 30 -7.96 5.56 -10.67
C HIS A 30 -7.50 6.34 -11.91
N GLU A 31 -6.28 6.86 -11.85
CA GLU A 31 -5.64 7.55 -12.97
C GLU A 31 -4.22 7.02 -13.15
N VAL A 32 -3.85 6.73 -14.40
CA VAL A 32 -2.48 6.37 -14.78
C VAL A 32 -1.93 7.46 -15.69
N ILE A 33 -0.84 8.08 -15.25
CA ILE A 33 -0.15 9.16 -15.96
C ILE A 33 1.18 8.59 -16.48
N LYS A 34 1.25 8.33 -17.77
CA LYS A 34 2.47 7.90 -18.44
C LYS A 34 3.48 9.04 -18.54
N ARG A 35 4.75 8.75 -18.29
CA ARG A 35 5.89 9.65 -18.43
C ARG A 35 6.96 8.96 -19.29
N GLU A 36 7.97 9.72 -19.73
CA GLU A 36 9.04 9.21 -20.60
C GLU A 36 9.82 8.05 -19.98
N HIS A 37 10.02 8.07 -18.66
CA HIS A 37 10.81 7.08 -17.91
C HIS A 37 10.03 6.36 -16.81
N GLY A 38 8.72 6.18 -17.02
CA GLY A 38 7.88 5.49 -16.04
C GLY A 38 6.41 5.88 -16.08
N GLU A 39 5.67 5.47 -15.05
CA GLU A 39 4.28 5.83 -14.88
C GLU A 39 3.96 6.18 -13.43
N ILE A 40 3.01 7.10 -13.27
CA ILE A 40 2.46 7.45 -11.97
C ILE A 40 1.02 6.97 -11.95
N THR A 41 0.69 6.15 -10.97
CA THR A 41 -0.68 5.72 -10.68
C THR A 41 -1.19 6.47 -9.46
N ILE A 42 -2.34 7.13 -9.59
CA ILE A 42 -3.00 7.87 -8.52
C ILE A 42 -4.35 7.20 -8.27
N GLN A 43 -4.60 6.83 -7.03
CA GLN A 43 -5.87 6.24 -6.59
C GLN A 43 -6.43 7.07 -5.43
N LEU A 44 -7.67 7.53 -5.58
CA LEU A 44 -8.37 8.37 -4.60
C LEU A 44 -9.65 7.67 -4.18
N TYR A 45 -9.83 7.45 -2.88
CA TYR A 45 -10.96 6.73 -2.31
C TYR A 45 -11.88 7.68 -1.53
N ASP A 46 -13.19 7.42 -1.54
CA ASP A 46 -14.18 8.28 -0.87
C ASP A 46 -14.12 8.23 0.68
N ASN A 47 -13.42 7.23 1.25
CA ASN A 47 -13.08 7.18 2.66
C ASN A 47 -11.89 8.08 3.05
N GLY A 48 -11.30 8.80 2.08
CA GLY A 48 -10.19 9.72 2.27
C GLY A 48 -8.79 9.11 2.13
N VAL A 49 -8.70 7.83 1.81
CA VAL A 49 -7.42 7.18 1.46
C VAL A 49 -6.96 7.65 0.08
N GLN A 50 -5.67 7.88 -0.06
CA GLN A 50 -4.99 8.20 -1.31
C GLN A 50 -3.75 7.32 -1.43
N ILE A 51 -3.62 6.64 -2.57
CA ILE A 51 -2.47 5.80 -2.90
C ILE A 51 -1.83 6.37 -4.16
N ARG A 52 -0.53 6.66 -4.09
CA ARG A 52 0.26 7.16 -5.21
C ARG A 52 1.43 6.23 -5.44
N THR A 53 1.54 5.66 -6.62
CA THR A 53 2.62 4.75 -6.98
C THR A 53 3.38 5.32 -8.16
N LEU A 54 4.69 5.47 -8.01
CA LEU A 54 5.62 5.76 -9.10
C LEU A 54 6.31 4.45 -9.49
N VAL A 55 6.24 4.11 -10.77
CA VAL A 55 6.95 2.97 -11.36
C VAL A 55 7.99 3.52 -12.33
N THR A 56 9.23 3.09 -12.16
CA THR A 56 10.36 3.34 -13.06
C THR A 56 11.01 2.01 -13.45
N GLU A 57 12.05 2.03 -14.27
CA GLU A 57 12.78 0.81 -14.64
C GLU A 57 13.47 0.15 -13.43
N ASP A 58 13.91 0.95 -12.45
CA ASP A 58 14.71 0.48 -11.33
C ASP A 58 13.91 0.31 -10.03
N GLU A 59 12.83 1.07 -9.87
CA GLU A 59 12.13 1.25 -8.60
C GLU A 59 10.62 1.39 -8.76
N VAL A 60 9.88 0.78 -7.82
CA VAL A 60 8.47 1.01 -7.56
C VAL A 60 8.33 1.64 -6.18
N THR A 61 7.80 2.85 -6.09
CA THR A 61 7.59 3.55 -4.82
C THR A 61 6.13 3.92 -4.63
N THR A 62 5.52 3.40 -3.58
CA THR A 62 4.13 3.67 -3.20
C THR A 62 4.06 4.52 -1.94
N LEU A 63 3.24 5.56 -1.97
CA LEU A 63 2.89 6.41 -0.83
C LEU A 63 1.38 6.34 -0.57
N ILE A 64 1.02 6.02 0.67
CA ILE A 64 -0.34 5.99 1.19
C ILE A 64 -0.45 7.06 2.27
N ASN A 65 -1.50 7.90 2.22
CA ASN A 65 -1.73 8.97 3.21
C ASN A 65 -2.31 8.46 4.55
N ARG A 66 -1.88 7.28 4.99
CA ARG A 66 -2.26 6.60 6.23
C ARG A 66 -1.08 5.80 6.75
N ASP A 67 -1.12 5.49 8.03
CA ASP A 67 -0.28 4.44 8.57
C ASP A 67 -0.68 3.08 7.99
N VAL A 68 0.31 2.20 7.86
CA VAL A 68 0.11 0.88 7.28
C VAL A 68 0.76 -0.19 8.15
N ALA A 69 0.11 -1.35 8.22
CA ALA A 69 0.70 -2.56 8.77
C ALA A 69 0.92 -3.59 7.66
N ILE A 70 2.15 -4.10 7.56
CA ILE A 70 2.54 -5.05 6.52
C ILE A 70 2.55 -6.45 7.12
N ASP A 71 1.69 -7.31 6.60
CA ASP A 71 1.67 -8.74 6.86
C ASP A 71 2.41 -9.45 5.73
N THR A 72 3.64 -9.84 6.01
CA THR A 72 4.51 -10.51 5.04
C THR A 72 4.21 -12.00 4.89
N VAL A 73 3.44 -12.58 5.80
CA VAL A 73 3.07 -14.02 5.75
C VAL A 73 1.87 -14.22 4.83
N ASN A 74 0.89 -13.32 4.94
CA ASN A 74 -0.36 -13.38 4.18
C ASN A 74 -0.39 -12.46 2.96
N ASN A 75 0.70 -11.73 2.70
CA ASN A 75 0.82 -10.73 1.63
C ASN A 75 -0.30 -9.67 1.70
N LYS A 76 -0.52 -9.10 2.88
CA LYS A 76 -1.53 -8.05 3.11
C LYS A 76 -0.91 -6.76 3.60
N ILE A 77 -1.44 -5.64 3.15
CA ILE A 77 -1.12 -4.31 3.66
C ILE A 77 -2.41 -3.72 4.22
N TYR A 78 -2.48 -3.59 5.54
CA TYR A 78 -3.60 -2.98 6.23
C TYR A 78 -3.43 -1.47 6.22
N ILE A 79 -4.41 -0.74 5.68
CA ILE A 79 -4.47 0.72 5.66
C ILE A 79 -5.25 1.15 6.91
N LEU A 80 -4.53 1.72 7.88
CA LEU A 80 -5.02 1.93 9.24
C LEU A 80 -5.77 3.26 9.38
N GLU A 81 -6.77 3.27 10.28
CA GLU A 81 -7.38 4.49 10.82
C GLU A 81 -6.64 4.93 12.10
N GLU A 82 -6.85 6.17 12.55
CA GLU A 82 -6.13 6.76 13.70
C GLU A 82 -6.25 5.93 15.00
N ASP A 83 -7.36 5.23 15.19
CA ASP A 83 -7.66 4.41 16.37
C ASP A 83 -7.43 2.90 16.14
N SER A 84 -6.96 2.51 14.94
CA SER A 84 -6.69 1.12 14.62
C SER A 84 -5.59 0.54 15.51
N LYS A 85 -5.88 -0.59 16.15
CA LYS A 85 -4.90 -1.33 16.94
C LYS A 85 -4.46 -2.55 16.17
N VAL A 86 -3.16 -2.65 15.96
CA VAL A 86 -2.53 -3.80 15.30
C VAL A 86 -1.42 -4.34 16.16
N LYS A 87 -1.27 -5.66 16.15
CA LYS A 87 -0.16 -6.37 16.76
C LYS A 87 0.63 -7.07 15.67
N LYS A 88 1.92 -6.75 15.60
CA LYS A 88 2.87 -7.45 14.73
C LYS A 88 3.44 -8.65 15.46
N ASN A 89 3.23 -9.83 14.90
CA ASN A 89 3.77 -11.07 15.45
C ASN A 89 5.24 -11.25 15.01
N PRO A 90 6.04 -12.05 15.75
CA PRO A 90 7.44 -12.29 15.42
C PRO A 90 7.69 -12.93 14.05
N ASP A 91 6.70 -13.66 13.51
CA ASP A 91 6.75 -14.30 12.19
C ASP A 91 6.45 -13.33 11.03
N GLY A 92 6.07 -12.08 11.34
CA GLY A 92 5.71 -11.06 10.35
C GLY A 92 4.23 -11.01 9.99
N SER A 93 3.38 -11.85 10.60
CA SER A 93 1.92 -11.74 10.48
C SER A 93 1.38 -10.55 11.28
N ILE A 94 0.22 -10.04 10.86
CA ILE A 94 -0.48 -8.94 11.55
C ILE A 94 -1.81 -9.43 12.10
N GLU A 95 -2.06 -9.11 13.37
CA GLU A 95 -3.35 -9.28 14.03
C GLU A 95 -3.99 -7.89 14.25
N VAL A 96 -5.24 -7.74 13.84
CA VAL A 96 -6.05 -6.53 14.06
C VAL A 96 -6.86 -6.73 15.35
N LEU A 97 -6.82 -5.76 16.25
CA LEU A 97 -7.39 -5.81 17.61
C LEU A 97 -8.63 -4.94 17.78
#